data_AF-A0AAW6WQB4-F1
#
_entry.id   AF-A0AAW6WQB4-F1
#
_cell.length_a   1.000
_cell.length_b   1.000
_cell.length_c   1.000
_cell.angle_alpha   90.00
_cell.angle_beta   90.00
_cell.angle_gamma   90.00
#
_symmetry.space_group_name_H-M   'P 1'
#
loop_
_entity.id
_entity.type
_entity.pdbx_description
1 polymer ?
#
loop_
_entity_poly.entity_id
_entity_poly.type
_entity_poly.pdbx_seq_one_letter_code
_entity_poly.pdbx_strand_id
1 'polypeptide(L)'
;MNYRVLLGGLAVCLALGGCATKPGNEASLKSSYAAEEPRHKPLKANDPIEMEPKKWLVADLETRDDLAGMKGPHNLAGRTLEVSSLKDIRLADKEVVLTFDDGPAPGRTERILATLDKFGVKAAFMMVGEMAQAHPATAREVLAHGDAIGSHTFRHPDLDKMTFDAAMTEIARGKDAVTKAIGTDVPFFRFPYLADSKRLRTAIAARDMIVMDVDIDSKDYFTSTPASVVDRTMKQLHQRGRGIVLMHDIHQRTVRMLPVLLSRLENEGYKVVTLKYKREPAPATNMVAQADTKMVR
;
A
#
# COMPACT_ATOMS: atom_id res chain seq x y z
N MET A 1 -47.65 -11.38 75.31
CA MET A 1 -48.59 -10.34 74.84
C MET A 1 -47.79 -9.05 74.67
N ASN A 2 -48.02 -8.34 73.57
CA ASN A 2 -47.48 -7.03 73.17
C ASN A 2 -46.18 -6.99 72.34
N TYR A 3 -46.45 -6.76 71.05
CA TYR A 3 -45.61 -6.30 69.95
C TYR A 3 -44.81 -5.03 70.29
N ARG A 4 -43.58 -4.94 69.76
CA ARG A 4 -43.15 -3.91 68.80
C ARG A 4 -41.64 -4.02 68.55
N VAL A 5 -41.28 -4.40 67.34
CA VAL A 5 -39.92 -4.32 66.78
C VAL A 5 -39.69 -2.90 66.30
N LEU A 6 -38.66 -2.24 66.82
CA LEU A 6 -38.12 -0.98 66.33
C LEU A 6 -36.66 -0.86 66.79
N LEU A 7 -35.88 -0.09 66.02
CA LEU A 7 -34.43 0.19 66.11
C LEU A 7 -33.57 -0.85 65.37
N GLY A 8 -32.76 -0.47 64.38
CA GLY A 8 -32.26 0.84 64.01
C GLY A 8 -30.88 0.60 63.41
N GLY A 9 -30.83 0.34 62.10
CA GLY A 9 -29.58 0.09 61.38
C GLY A 9 -28.77 1.36 61.25
N LEU A 10 -27.60 1.37 61.87
CA LEU A 10 -26.62 2.44 61.84
C LEU A 10 -26.00 2.57 60.43
N ALA A 11 -25.89 3.81 59.99
CA ALA A 11 -25.28 4.25 58.75
C ALA A 11 -23.76 4.05 58.72
N VAL A 12 -23.19 3.76 57.54
CA VAL A 12 -21.90 4.33 57.11
C VAL A 12 -21.99 4.71 55.64
N CYS A 13 -21.72 6.00 55.41
CA CYS A 13 -21.65 6.68 54.14
C CYS A 13 -20.43 6.24 53.32
N LEU A 14 -20.54 6.24 51.99
CA LEU A 14 -19.64 7.01 51.12
C LEU A 14 -20.33 7.26 49.78
N ALA A 15 -20.37 8.55 49.43
CA ALA A 15 -21.16 9.12 48.35
C ALA A 15 -20.63 8.75 46.96
N LEU A 16 -21.53 8.38 46.05
CA LEU A 16 -21.30 8.42 44.61
C LEU A 16 -22.47 9.17 43.95
N GLY A 17 -22.18 10.42 43.59
CA GLY A 17 -22.88 11.22 42.59
C GLY A 17 -21.91 12.34 42.23
N GLY A 18 -21.66 12.72 40.98
CA GLY A 18 -22.10 12.26 39.67
C GLY A 18 -21.34 13.07 38.61
N CYS A 19 -21.59 12.74 37.34
CA CYS A 19 -21.32 13.52 36.13
C CYS A 19 -19.86 13.72 35.67
N ALA A 20 -19.42 12.90 34.72
CA ALA A 20 -18.79 13.38 33.48
C ALA A 20 -18.76 12.27 32.41
N THR A 21 -19.48 12.51 31.33
CA THR A 21 -19.60 11.68 30.12
C THR A 21 -18.34 11.69 29.26
N LYS A 22 -17.92 10.52 28.77
CA LYS A 22 -17.27 10.31 27.45
C LYS A 22 -17.18 8.81 27.12
N PRO A 23 -17.74 8.32 26.00
CA PRO A 23 -17.42 7.00 25.48
C PRO A 23 -16.20 7.12 24.54
N GLY A 24 -15.14 6.36 24.85
CA GLY A 24 -14.03 6.13 23.93
C GLY A 24 -14.12 4.71 23.41
N ASN A 25 -14.59 4.54 22.18
CA ASN A 25 -14.53 3.29 21.45
C ASN A 25 -13.66 3.55 20.21
N GLU A 26 -12.57 2.81 20.04
CA GLU A 26 -12.22 2.13 18.79
C GLU A 26 -10.94 1.32 18.99
N ALA A 27 -11.10 0.01 18.85
CA ALA A 27 -10.05 -0.98 18.90
C ALA A 27 -9.15 -0.84 17.67
N SER A 28 -7.95 -0.30 17.87
CA SER A 28 -6.80 -0.61 17.03
C SER A 28 -6.16 -1.88 17.60
N LEU A 29 -6.33 -2.99 16.88
CA LEU A 29 -5.71 -4.28 17.20
C LEU A 29 -4.18 -4.12 17.18
N LYS A 30 -3.58 -4.13 18.38
CA LYS A 30 -2.13 -4.18 18.57
C LYS A 30 -1.59 -5.50 18.00
N SER A 31 -0.69 -5.38 17.02
CA SER A 31 0.03 -6.49 16.38
C SER A 31 0.74 -7.38 17.42
N SER A 32 0.47 -8.67 17.37
CA SER A 32 1.12 -9.70 18.17
C SER A 32 2.57 -9.91 17.76
N TYR A 33 3.45 -9.92 18.77
CA TYR A 33 4.85 -10.35 18.71
C TYR A 33 5.02 -11.70 18.00
N ALA A 34 5.98 -11.79 17.08
CA ALA A 34 6.53 -13.05 16.58
C ALA A 34 7.90 -13.29 17.23
N ALA A 35 8.18 -14.53 17.61
CA ALA A 35 9.40 -14.95 18.30
C ALA A 35 10.67 -14.75 17.44
N GLU A 36 11.80 -14.41 18.10
CA GLU A 36 13.12 -14.23 17.50
C GLU A 36 13.68 -15.54 16.91
N GLU A 37 14.10 -15.49 15.64
CA GLU A 37 14.98 -16.48 15.00
C GLU A 37 16.46 -16.08 15.14
N PRO A 38 17.42 -17.04 15.02
CA PRO A 38 18.79 -16.81 15.42
C PRO A 38 19.49 -15.72 14.61
N ARG A 39 20.23 -14.87 15.34
CA ARG A 39 20.92 -13.68 14.81
C ARG A 39 22.09 -14.07 13.90
N HIS A 40 21.86 -14.08 12.59
CA HIS A 40 22.92 -13.89 11.60
C HIS A 40 23.24 -12.40 11.44
N LYS A 41 24.51 -12.07 11.14
CA LYS A 41 24.95 -10.68 10.93
C LYS A 41 24.09 -10.02 9.85
N PRO A 42 23.61 -8.78 10.06
CA PRO A 42 22.75 -8.11 9.08
C PRO A 42 23.53 -7.82 7.79
N LEU A 43 23.07 -8.39 6.68
CA LEU A 43 23.47 -8.05 5.32
C LEU A 43 22.83 -6.71 4.92
N LYS A 44 23.62 -5.84 4.29
CA LYS A 44 23.21 -4.55 3.71
C LYS A 44 22.42 -4.76 2.42
N ALA A 45 21.71 -3.73 1.96
CA ALA A 45 20.80 -3.77 0.80
C ALA A 45 21.44 -4.27 -0.52
N ASN A 46 22.77 -4.18 -0.65
CA ASN A 46 23.51 -4.62 -1.84
C ASN A 46 24.47 -5.79 -1.55
N ASP A 47 24.44 -6.37 -0.36
CA ASP A 47 25.33 -7.49 -0.04
C ASP A 47 24.94 -8.74 -0.84
N PRO A 48 25.91 -9.57 -1.26
CA PRO A 48 25.62 -10.84 -1.91
C PRO A 48 24.80 -11.73 -0.95
N ILE A 49 23.62 -12.13 -1.41
CA ILE A 49 22.71 -13.00 -0.65
C ILE A 49 23.14 -14.45 -0.88
N GLU A 50 23.42 -15.17 0.21
CA GLU A 50 23.73 -16.60 0.19
C GLU A 50 22.53 -17.41 -0.32
N MET A 51 22.80 -18.26 -1.32
CA MET A 51 21.82 -19.04 -2.07
C MET A 51 21.98 -20.51 -1.70
N GLU A 52 21.54 -20.96 -0.52
CA GLU A 52 21.69 -22.37 -0.11
C GLU A 52 20.33 -23.02 0.24
N PRO A 53 20.11 -24.30 -0.13
CA PRO A 53 19.55 -24.62 -1.46
C PRO A 53 18.53 -25.78 -1.51
N LYS A 54 18.07 -26.37 -0.40
CA LYS A 54 17.44 -27.71 -0.51
C LYS A 54 15.95 -27.77 -0.88
N LYS A 55 15.25 -26.65 -1.07
CA LYS A 55 13.84 -26.62 -1.55
C LYS A 55 13.47 -25.42 -2.42
N TRP A 56 14.44 -24.69 -2.96
CA TRP A 56 14.18 -23.76 -4.06
C TRP A 56 13.97 -24.60 -5.33
N LEU A 57 12.73 -25.01 -5.58
CA LEU A 57 12.33 -25.55 -6.87
C LEU A 57 12.27 -24.40 -7.91
N VAL A 58 13.38 -23.68 -8.07
CA VAL A 58 13.77 -22.76 -9.15
C VAL A 58 15.22 -22.30 -8.88
N ALA A 59 16.12 -23.26 -8.66
CA ALA A 59 17.56 -23.01 -8.61
C ALA A 59 18.18 -22.76 -10.00
N ASP A 60 17.36 -22.73 -11.05
CA ASP A 60 17.81 -22.63 -12.44
C ASP A 60 17.50 -21.26 -13.10
N LEU A 61 16.71 -20.36 -12.48
CA LEU A 61 16.19 -19.15 -13.13
C LEU A 61 17.23 -18.09 -13.52
N GLU A 62 18.43 -18.11 -12.95
CA GLU A 62 19.52 -17.18 -13.34
C GLU A 62 20.50 -17.82 -14.35
N THR A 63 20.50 -19.14 -14.53
CA THR A 63 21.53 -19.86 -15.32
C THR A 63 20.98 -20.72 -16.45
N ARG A 64 19.68 -20.99 -16.50
CA ARG A 64 19.03 -21.59 -17.65
C ARG A 64 18.28 -20.52 -18.43
N ASP A 65 18.13 -20.80 -19.71
CA ASP A 65 17.11 -20.22 -20.58
C ASP A 65 15.69 -20.63 -20.11
N ASP A 66 15.44 -20.83 -18.82
CA ASP A 66 14.19 -21.35 -18.24
C ASP A 66 13.18 -20.24 -17.88
N LEU A 67 13.60 -18.97 -17.91
CA LEU A 67 12.67 -17.89 -18.26
C LEU A 67 12.08 -18.07 -19.67
N ALA A 68 12.73 -18.80 -20.58
CA ALA A 68 12.13 -19.24 -21.84
C ALA A 68 11.28 -20.51 -21.68
N GLY A 69 11.34 -21.21 -20.54
CA GLY A 69 10.45 -22.31 -20.16
C GLY A 69 9.10 -21.84 -19.59
N MET A 70 9.02 -20.58 -19.15
CA MET A 70 7.77 -19.87 -18.82
C MET A 70 6.97 -19.44 -20.07
N LYS A 71 7.39 -19.83 -21.29
CA LYS A 71 6.70 -19.53 -22.57
C LYS A 71 5.41 -20.33 -22.79
N GLY A 72 4.65 -20.59 -21.73
CA GLY A 72 3.24 -20.98 -21.82
C GLY A 72 2.35 -19.74 -21.74
N PRO A 73 1.08 -19.80 -22.19
CA PRO A 73 0.15 -18.72 -21.91
C PRO A 73 -0.03 -18.60 -20.39
N HIS A 74 0.52 -17.54 -19.79
CA HIS A 74 0.26 -17.22 -18.40
C HIS A 74 -1.22 -16.85 -18.22
N ASN A 75 -1.81 -17.37 -17.15
CA ASN A 75 -3.18 -17.12 -16.72
C ASN A 75 -3.18 -16.40 -15.35
N LEU A 76 -2.17 -15.57 -15.07
CA LEU A 76 -2.11 -14.77 -13.85
C LEU A 76 -2.89 -13.46 -13.95
N ALA A 77 -3.01 -12.90 -15.15
CA ALA A 77 -3.76 -11.67 -15.38
C ALA A 77 -5.22 -11.80 -14.95
N GLY A 78 -5.67 -10.85 -14.13
CA GLY A 78 -7.04 -10.69 -13.69
C GLY A 78 -7.76 -9.56 -14.43
N ARG A 79 -8.87 -9.12 -13.85
CA ARG A 79 -9.65 -7.98 -14.36
C ARG A 79 -8.96 -6.64 -14.11
N THR A 80 -9.37 -5.63 -14.85
CA THR A 80 -9.05 -4.22 -14.55
C THR A 80 -10.15 -3.62 -13.68
N LEU A 81 -9.77 -2.95 -12.60
CA LEU A 81 -10.65 -2.13 -11.79
C LEU A 81 -10.48 -0.66 -12.18
N GLU A 82 -11.59 -0.01 -12.52
CA GLU A 82 -11.66 1.45 -12.58
C GLU A 82 -11.83 2.00 -11.17
N VAL A 83 -10.92 2.87 -10.73
CA VAL A 83 -10.85 3.35 -9.34
C VAL A 83 -10.92 4.86 -9.30
N SER A 84 -11.90 5.42 -8.57
CA SER A 84 -11.98 6.84 -8.20
C SER A 84 -11.72 7.05 -6.71
N SER A 85 -11.86 6.00 -5.91
CA SER A 85 -11.61 5.98 -4.47
C SER A 85 -11.12 4.61 -3.99
N LEU A 86 -10.53 4.54 -2.79
CA LEU A 86 -10.10 3.27 -2.20
C LEU A 86 -11.25 2.25 -2.07
N LYS A 87 -12.50 2.73 -1.92
CA LYS A 87 -13.68 1.86 -1.77
C LYS A 87 -14.00 1.06 -3.04
N ASP A 88 -13.48 1.47 -4.19
CA ASP A 88 -13.68 0.77 -5.46
C ASP A 88 -12.75 -0.44 -5.61
N ILE A 89 -11.69 -0.51 -4.79
CA ILE A 89 -10.76 -1.65 -4.76
C ILE A 89 -11.39 -2.81 -3.98
N ARG A 90 -12.43 -3.40 -4.55
CA ARG A 90 -13.16 -4.55 -3.99
C ARG A 90 -12.66 -5.82 -4.65
N LEU A 91 -11.63 -6.41 -4.05
CA LEU A 91 -11.03 -7.66 -4.51
C LEU A 91 -11.92 -8.86 -4.18
N ALA A 92 -12.08 -9.78 -5.12
CA ALA A 92 -12.68 -11.10 -4.90
C ALA A 92 -11.71 -12.03 -4.16
N ASP A 93 -12.19 -13.20 -3.74
CA ASP A 93 -11.28 -14.23 -3.24
C ASP A 93 -10.25 -14.57 -4.33
N LYS A 94 -9.00 -14.82 -3.93
CA LYS A 94 -7.87 -15.06 -4.83
C LYS A 94 -7.52 -13.89 -5.76
N GLU A 95 -8.00 -12.67 -5.51
CA GLU A 95 -7.51 -11.47 -6.22
C GLU A 95 -6.44 -10.73 -5.42
N VAL A 96 -5.40 -10.27 -6.11
CA VAL A 96 -4.33 -9.45 -5.51
C VAL A 96 -4.04 -8.23 -6.36
N VAL A 97 -3.64 -7.14 -5.71
CA VAL A 97 -3.01 -5.99 -6.37
C VAL A 97 -1.55 -5.98 -5.94
N LEU A 98 -0.63 -5.98 -6.91
CA LEU A 98 0.80 -5.86 -6.64
C LEU A 98 1.15 -4.38 -6.57
N THR A 99 1.86 -3.98 -5.51
CA THR A 99 2.30 -2.59 -5.35
C THR A 99 3.79 -2.51 -5.04
N PHE A 100 4.45 -1.48 -5.57
CA PHE A 100 5.88 -1.21 -5.38
C PHE A 100 6.08 0.23 -4.93
N ASP A 101 6.74 0.41 -3.79
CA ASP A 101 7.03 1.74 -3.22
C ASP A 101 8.51 2.12 -3.39
N ASP A 102 8.79 3.40 -3.15
CA ASP A 102 10.10 4.08 -3.03
C ASP A 102 10.82 4.43 -4.33
N GLY A 103 10.54 3.72 -5.42
CA GLY A 103 11.17 3.95 -6.70
C GLY A 103 10.79 5.27 -7.40
N PRO A 104 11.18 5.41 -8.67
CA PRO A 104 11.89 4.42 -9.49
C PRO A 104 13.39 4.27 -9.12
N ALA A 105 13.90 3.04 -9.24
CA ALA A 105 15.31 2.70 -9.07
C ALA A 105 15.89 2.08 -10.36
N PRO A 106 16.72 2.83 -11.11
CA PRO A 106 17.29 2.35 -12.36
C PRO A 106 18.03 1.01 -12.21
N GLY A 107 17.82 0.13 -13.17
CA GLY A 107 18.32 -1.24 -13.21
C GLY A 107 17.49 -2.24 -12.39
N ARG A 108 16.65 -1.80 -11.46
CA ARG A 108 15.77 -2.69 -10.67
C ARG A 108 14.32 -2.58 -11.09
N THR A 109 13.79 -1.36 -11.19
CA THR A 109 12.41 -1.12 -11.64
C THR A 109 12.17 -1.74 -13.02
N GLU A 110 13.11 -1.57 -13.96
CA GLU A 110 13.02 -2.13 -15.31
C GLU A 110 13.02 -3.66 -15.32
N ARG A 111 13.77 -4.30 -14.41
CA ARG A 111 13.77 -5.77 -14.25
C ARG A 111 12.47 -6.28 -13.63
N ILE A 112 11.87 -5.49 -12.74
CA ILE A 112 10.52 -5.77 -12.21
C ILE A 112 9.50 -5.65 -13.34
N LEU A 113 9.51 -4.58 -14.13
CA LEU A 113 8.63 -4.41 -15.30
C LEU A 113 8.77 -5.57 -16.28
N ALA A 114 10.01 -5.95 -16.63
CA ALA A 114 10.26 -7.09 -17.51
C ALA A 114 9.75 -8.42 -16.95
N THR A 115 9.70 -8.56 -15.62
CA THR A 115 9.10 -9.75 -14.98
C THR A 115 7.58 -9.68 -15.02
N LEU A 116 6.97 -8.53 -14.73
CA LEU A 116 5.52 -8.34 -14.83
C LEU A 116 5.01 -8.59 -16.26
N ASP A 117 5.73 -8.09 -17.27
CA ASP A 117 5.40 -8.29 -18.69
C ASP A 117 5.40 -9.77 -19.09
N LYS A 118 6.40 -10.53 -18.64
CA LYS A 118 6.47 -11.98 -18.89
C LYS A 118 5.23 -12.72 -18.37
N PHE A 119 4.73 -12.34 -17.20
CA PHE A 119 3.52 -12.91 -16.62
C PHE A 119 2.23 -12.27 -17.13
N GLY A 120 2.32 -11.27 -18.02
CA GLY A 120 1.17 -10.57 -18.59
C GLY A 120 0.37 -9.74 -17.57
N VAL A 121 1.02 -9.29 -16.49
CA VAL A 121 0.36 -8.57 -15.38
C VAL A 121 0.82 -7.12 -15.29
N LYS A 122 0.03 -6.30 -14.60
CA LYS A 122 0.34 -4.92 -14.25
C LYS A 122 0.27 -4.74 -12.73
N ALA A 123 0.94 -3.72 -12.23
CA ALA A 123 1.05 -3.38 -10.82
C ALA A 123 0.71 -1.89 -10.58
N ALA A 124 0.86 -1.44 -9.34
CA ALA A 124 0.82 -0.02 -8.99
C ALA A 124 2.14 0.43 -8.34
N PHE A 125 2.72 1.52 -8.81
CA PHE A 125 3.99 2.05 -8.33
C PHE A 125 3.76 3.36 -7.58
N MET A 126 4.08 3.42 -6.28
CA MET A 126 4.04 4.64 -5.47
C MET A 126 5.44 5.25 -5.43
N MET A 127 5.67 6.25 -6.26
CA MET A 127 7.01 6.80 -6.48
C MET A 127 7.35 7.92 -5.51
N VAL A 128 8.56 7.91 -4.98
CA VAL A 128 9.11 9.05 -4.24
C VAL A 128 9.47 10.15 -5.24
N GLY A 129 9.01 11.38 -4.97
CA GLY A 129 9.14 12.50 -5.90
C GLY A 129 10.60 12.83 -6.26
N GLU A 130 11.52 12.76 -5.30
CA GLU A 130 12.96 12.96 -5.54
C GLU A 130 13.52 11.90 -6.50
N MET A 131 13.08 10.65 -6.39
CA MET A 131 13.49 9.55 -7.26
C MET A 131 12.91 9.69 -8.67
N ALA A 132 11.62 10.05 -8.79
CA ALA A 132 10.99 10.29 -10.09
C ALA A 132 11.62 11.49 -10.82
N GLN A 133 12.00 12.54 -10.08
CA GLN A 133 12.72 13.68 -10.63
C GLN A 133 14.14 13.31 -11.10
N ALA A 134 14.84 12.44 -10.35
CA ALA A 134 16.17 11.97 -10.71
C ALA A 134 16.17 10.98 -11.89
N HIS A 135 15.11 10.17 -12.00
CA HIS A 135 15.01 9.08 -12.98
C HIS A 135 13.70 9.13 -13.79
N PRO A 136 13.44 10.23 -14.52
CA PRO A 136 12.18 10.41 -15.22
C PRO A 136 12.01 9.46 -16.42
N ALA A 137 13.10 8.91 -16.96
CA ALA A 137 13.04 7.90 -18.01
C ALA A 137 12.41 6.60 -17.48
N THR A 138 12.92 6.06 -16.37
CA THR A 138 12.36 4.87 -15.71
C THR A 138 10.91 5.10 -15.27
N ALA A 139 10.56 6.29 -14.75
CA ALA A 139 9.18 6.62 -14.42
C ALA A 139 8.24 6.56 -15.65
N ARG A 140 8.71 7.03 -16.81
CA ARG A 140 7.95 6.95 -18.07
C ARG A 140 7.84 5.53 -18.60
N GLU A 141 8.82 4.66 -18.35
CA GLU A 141 8.73 3.24 -18.70
C GLU A 141 7.63 2.54 -17.91
N VAL A 142 7.49 2.83 -16.61
CA VAL A 142 6.37 2.33 -15.78
C VAL A 142 5.02 2.79 -16.38
N LEU A 143 4.93 4.06 -16.80
CA LEU A 143 3.72 4.59 -17.43
C LEU A 143 3.43 3.88 -18.77
N ALA A 144 4.45 3.72 -19.61
CA ALA A 144 4.33 3.08 -20.92
C ALA A 144 3.99 1.59 -20.82
N HIS A 145 4.42 0.92 -19.75
CA HIS A 145 4.05 -0.46 -19.45
C HIS A 145 2.57 -0.59 -19.08
N GLY A 146 1.89 0.50 -18.70
CA GLY A 146 0.47 0.53 -18.37
C GLY A 146 0.16 0.26 -16.91
N ASP A 147 1.15 0.39 -16.02
CA ASP A 147 0.97 0.28 -14.58
C ASP A 147 0.28 1.52 -14.00
N ALA A 148 -0.41 1.34 -12.87
CA ALA A 148 -0.91 2.47 -12.10
C ALA A 148 0.26 3.20 -11.44
N ILE A 149 0.22 4.54 -11.41
CA ILE A 149 1.27 5.35 -10.79
C ILE A 149 0.64 6.27 -9.73
N GLY A 150 1.29 6.30 -8.57
CA GLY A 150 0.99 7.22 -7.49
C GLY A 150 2.24 7.90 -6.95
N SER A 151 2.00 8.84 -6.04
CA SER A 151 3.05 9.55 -5.30
C SER A 151 3.26 8.96 -3.92
N HIS A 152 4.50 8.96 -3.45
CA HIS A 152 4.90 8.51 -2.12
C HIS A 152 5.65 9.62 -1.36
N THR A 153 5.13 10.85 -1.45
CA THR A 153 5.74 12.09 -0.97
C THR A 153 7.01 12.49 -1.73
N PHE A 154 7.65 13.61 -1.39
CA PHE A 154 8.86 14.05 -2.10
C PHE A 154 10.14 13.38 -1.61
N ARG A 155 10.38 13.30 -0.29
CA ARG A 155 11.60 12.76 0.35
C ARG A 155 11.35 11.61 1.32
N HIS A 156 10.14 11.05 1.32
CA HIS A 156 9.78 9.93 2.19
C HIS A 156 9.88 10.18 3.71
N PRO A 157 9.46 11.35 4.26
CA PRO A 157 9.43 11.53 5.71
C PRO A 157 8.23 10.82 6.35
N ASP A 158 8.38 10.50 7.64
CA ASP A 158 7.26 10.11 8.51
C ASP A 158 6.35 11.32 8.77
N LEU A 159 5.19 11.34 8.12
CA LEU A 159 4.28 12.49 8.10
C LEU A 159 3.60 12.74 9.46
N ASP A 160 3.50 11.73 10.32
CA ASP A 160 2.92 11.88 11.66
C ASP A 160 3.84 12.63 12.62
N LYS A 161 5.13 12.74 12.27
CA LYS A 161 6.12 13.54 13.01
C LYS A 161 6.23 14.98 12.51
N MET A 162 5.45 15.36 11.51
CA MET A 162 5.48 16.69 10.90
C MET A 162 4.28 17.53 11.34
N THR A 163 4.41 18.85 11.20
CA THR A 163 3.23 19.71 11.23
C THR A 163 2.35 19.43 10.01
N PHE A 164 1.04 19.65 10.15
CA PHE A 164 0.09 19.40 9.06
C PHE A 164 0.48 20.13 7.76
N ASP A 165 0.87 21.40 7.83
CA ASP A 165 1.22 22.19 6.64
C ASP A 165 2.51 21.69 5.98
N ALA A 166 3.50 21.26 6.79
CA ALA A 166 4.73 20.68 6.26
C ALA A 166 4.47 19.32 5.60
N ALA A 167 3.62 18.48 6.20
CA ALA A 167 3.20 17.21 5.61
C ALA A 167 2.44 17.42 4.29
N MET A 168 1.50 18.36 4.24
CA MET A 168 0.76 18.68 3.00
C MET A 168 1.66 19.26 1.91
N THR A 169 2.65 20.08 2.29
CA THR A 169 3.67 20.58 1.36
C THR A 169 4.48 19.44 0.76
N GLU A 170 4.89 18.48 1.60
CA GLU A 170 5.66 17.32 1.18
C GLU A 170 4.86 16.42 0.22
N ILE A 171 3.58 16.19 0.53
CA ILE A 171 2.66 15.42 -0.32
C ILE A 171 2.49 16.09 -1.69
N ALA A 172 2.19 17.39 -1.69
CA ALA A 172 1.98 18.16 -2.92
C ALA A 172 3.23 18.17 -3.79
N ARG A 173 4.39 18.44 -3.19
CA ARG A 173 5.68 18.45 -3.90
C ARG A 173 6.02 17.09 -4.49
N GLY A 174 5.72 16.00 -3.78
CA GLY A 174 5.88 14.64 -4.30
C GLY A 174 5.01 14.39 -5.52
N LYS A 175 3.71 14.70 -5.40
CA LYS A 175 2.74 14.56 -6.51
C LYS A 175 3.19 15.34 -7.75
N ASP A 176 3.60 16.59 -7.57
CA ASP A 176 4.04 17.47 -8.66
C ASP A 176 5.31 16.94 -9.34
N ALA A 177 6.28 16.44 -8.56
CA ALA A 177 7.51 15.87 -9.10
C ALA A 177 7.25 14.64 -9.97
N VAL A 178 6.40 13.71 -9.50
CA VAL A 178 6.04 12.51 -10.27
C VAL A 178 5.22 12.89 -11.51
N THR A 179 4.22 13.77 -11.36
CA THR A 179 3.41 14.29 -12.48
C THR A 179 4.30 14.90 -13.57
N LYS A 180 5.29 15.71 -13.18
CA LYS A 180 6.24 16.34 -14.10
C LYS A 180 7.15 15.31 -14.79
N ALA A 181 7.58 14.27 -14.07
CA ALA A 181 8.44 13.23 -14.62
C ALA A 181 7.76 12.43 -15.75
N ILE A 182 6.47 12.11 -15.56
CA ILE A 182 5.71 11.26 -16.48
C ILE A 182 4.82 12.03 -17.48
N GLY A 183 4.57 13.32 -17.24
CA GLY A 183 3.78 14.19 -18.13
C GLY A 183 2.26 14.04 -18.01
N THR A 184 1.76 13.36 -16.96
CA THR A 184 0.32 13.21 -16.67
C THR A 184 0.09 13.19 -15.16
N ASP A 185 -1.13 13.56 -14.75
CA ASP A 185 -1.55 13.58 -13.34
C ASP A 185 -1.44 12.20 -12.69
N VAL A 186 -1.03 12.16 -11.41
CA VAL A 186 -0.91 10.94 -10.60
C VAL A 186 -1.96 10.93 -9.48
N PRO A 187 -3.02 10.10 -9.61
CA PRO A 187 -4.17 10.14 -8.71
C PRO A 187 -3.98 9.26 -7.48
N PHE A 188 -3.05 8.31 -7.50
CA PHE A 188 -2.79 7.43 -6.36
C PHE A 188 -1.76 8.04 -5.40
N PHE A 189 -1.87 7.67 -4.14
CA PHE A 189 -0.96 8.10 -3.09
C PHE A 189 -0.80 7.04 -2.02
N ARG A 190 0.39 6.92 -1.43
CA ARG A 190 0.57 6.15 -0.20
C ARG A 190 1.39 6.95 0.81
N PHE A 191 1.06 6.80 2.08
CA PHE A 191 1.80 7.40 3.18
C PHE A 191 3.10 6.63 3.43
N PRO A 192 4.28 7.28 3.48
CA PRO A 192 5.52 6.67 3.94
C PRO A 192 5.33 5.99 5.29
N TYR A 193 5.89 4.79 5.45
CA TYR A 193 5.75 3.97 6.66
C TYR A 193 4.31 3.60 7.05
N LEU A 194 3.34 3.88 6.17
CA LEU A 194 1.90 3.87 6.48
C LEU A 194 1.54 4.79 7.66
N ALA A 195 2.36 5.81 7.92
CA ALA A 195 2.16 6.80 8.98
C ALA A 195 1.14 7.84 8.50
N ASP A 196 -0.12 7.59 8.83
CA ASP A 196 -1.25 8.44 8.47
C ASP A 196 -2.04 8.95 9.68
N SER A 197 -2.82 10.00 9.44
CA SER A 197 -3.80 10.49 10.40
C SER A 197 -5.12 10.79 9.71
N LYS A 198 -6.22 10.71 10.46
CA LYS A 198 -7.57 11.07 9.95
C LYS A 198 -7.57 12.46 9.29
N ARG A 199 -6.85 13.41 9.86
CA ARG A 199 -6.73 14.77 9.33
C ARG A 199 -6.03 14.79 7.97
N LEU A 200 -4.89 14.09 7.83
CA LEU A 200 -4.16 14.00 6.57
C LEU A 200 -4.98 13.24 5.51
N ARG A 201 -5.56 12.09 5.85
CA ARG A 201 -6.42 11.33 4.93
C ARG A 201 -7.58 12.15 4.39
N THR A 202 -8.24 12.93 5.26
CA THR A 202 -9.33 13.84 4.84
C THR A 202 -8.83 14.91 3.88
N ALA A 203 -7.66 15.49 4.14
CA ALA A 203 -7.06 16.53 3.30
C ALA A 203 -6.61 16.00 1.93
N ILE A 204 -6.13 14.77 1.85
CA ILE A 204 -5.74 14.09 0.60
C ILE A 204 -6.98 13.71 -0.20
N ALA A 205 -8.01 13.15 0.44
CA ALA A 205 -9.28 12.82 -0.22
C ALA A 205 -9.96 14.06 -0.83
N ALA A 206 -9.88 15.23 -0.16
CA ALA A 206 -10.39 16.49 -0.70
C ALA A 206 -9.61 17.04 -1.91
N ARG A 207 -8.52 16.38 -2.31
CA ARG A 207 -7.69 16.70 -3.50
C ARG A 207 -7.79 15.60 -4.57
N ASP A 208 -8.84 14.79 -4.51
CA ASP A 208 -9.13 13.70 -5.45
C ASP A 208 -8.00 12.66 -5.57
N MET A 209 -7.21 12.51 -4.51
CA MET A 209 -6.13 11.52 -4.43
C MET A 209 -6.64 10.25 -3.72
N ILE A 210 -6.31 9.10 -4.29
CA ILE A 210 -6.68 7.78 -3.81
C ILE A 210 -5.56 7.26 -2.90
N VAL A 211 -5.84 7.20 -1.60
CA VAL A 211 -4.91 6.62 -0.62
C VAL A 211 -4.90 5.10 -0.76
N MET A 212 -3.75 4.54 -1.10
CA MET A 212 -3.49 3.12 -1.28
C MET A 212 -3.02 2.49 0.05
N ASP A 213 -3.88 1.68 0.66
CA ASP A 213 -3.54 0.91 1.86
C ASP A 213 -2.79 -0.40 1.51
N VAL A 214 -2.52 -1.20 2.55
CA VAL A 214 -1.80 -2.48 2.47
C VAL A 214 -2.56 -3.53 3.26
N ASP A 215 -2.76 -4.70 2.65
CA ASP A 215 -3.28 -5.90 3.32
C ASP A 215 -2.18 -6.88 3.68
N ILE A 216 -1.16 -6.98 2.81
CA ILE A 216 -0.07 -7.94 2.88
C ILE A 216 1.24 -7.17 2.80
N ASP A 217 1.97 -7.08 3.90
CA ASP A 217 3.31 -6.49 3.91
C ASP A 217 4.36 -7.58 3.68
N SER A 218 5.02 -7.54 2.51
CA SER A 218 6.06 -8.50 2.16
C SER A 218 7.31 -8.35 3.00
N LYS A 219 7.49 -7.27 3.77
CA LYS A 219 8.72 -6.90 4.50
C LYS A 219 10.01 -7.19 3.72
N ASP A 220 9.98 -6.95 2.42
CA ASP A 220 11.15 -7.08 1.54
C ASP A 220 12.24 -6.03 1.81
N TYR A 221 12.01 -5.11 2.74
CA TYR A 221 13.00 -4.19 3.27
C TYR A 221 13.86 -4.76 4.42
N PHE A 222 13.41 -5.81 5.12
CA PHE A 222 14.25 -6.45 6.16
C PHE A 222 15.32 -7.34 5.56
N THR A 223 16.45 -7.51 6.21
CA THR A 223 17.45 -8.51 5.81
C THR A 223 16.86 -9.93 5.89
N SER A 224 16.49 -10.50 4.75
CA SER A 224 15.91 -11.84 4.62
C SER A 224 16.28 -12.42 3.26
N THR A 225 16.16 -13.73 3.06
CA THR A 225 16.33 -14.31 1.72
C THR A 225 15.10 -14.02 0.85
N PRO A 226 15.23 -13.98 -0.49
CA PRO A 226 14.08 -13.87 -1.39
C PRO A 226 12.98 -14.92 -1.12
N ALA A 227 13.33 -16.17 -0.80
CA ALA A 227 12.33 -17.21 -0.51
C ALA A 227 11.57 -16.93 0.78
N SER A 228 12.26 -16.48 1.83
CA SER A 228 11.60 -16.11 3.08
C SER A 228 10.58 -14.99 2.86
N VAL A 229 10.84 -14.08 1.92
CA VAL A 229 9.89 -13.04 1.52
C VAL A 229 8.68 -13.64 0.78
N VAL A 230 8.90 -14.53 -0.20
CA VAL A 230 7.81 -15.24 -0.90
C VAL A 230 6.94 -16.02 0.06
N ASP A 231 7.52 -16.84 0.93
CA ASP A 231 6.79 -17.70 1.86
C ASP A 231 5.96 -16.89 2.85
N ARG A 232 6.52 -15.80 3.37
CA ARG A 232 5.79 -14.91 4.27
C ARG A 232 4.67 -14.16 3.57
N THR A 233 4.86 -13.77 2.32
CA THR A 233 3.83 -13.11 1.51
C THR A 233 2.69 -14.09 1.22
N MET A 234 3.00 -15.29 0.74
CA MET A 234 2.01 -16.32 0.46
C MET A 234 1.28 -16.80 1.71
N LYS A 235 1.97 -16.94 2.85
CA LYS A 235 1.35 -17.29 4.13
C LYS A 235 0.30 -16.24 4.55
N GLN A 236 0.62 -14.96 4.44
CA GLN A 236 -0.35 -13.89 4.74
C GLN A 236 -1.53 -13.92 3.74
N LEU A 237 -1.26 -14.19 2.45
CA LEU A 237 -2.31 -14.33 1.44
C LEU A 237 -3.22 -15.53 1.73
N HIS A 238 -2.70 -16.68 2.15
CA HIS A 238 -3.51 -17.83 2.54
C HIS A 238 -4.46 -17.51 3.70
N GLN A 239 -4.03 -16.64 4.62
CA GLN A 239 -4.85 -16.22 5.75
C GLN A 239 -5.94 -15.23 5.36
N ARG A 240 -5.66 -14.32 4.42
CA ARG A 240 -6.61 -13.26 4.00
C ARG A 240 -7.46 -13.64 2.78
N GLY A 241 -7.01 -14.58 1.97
CA GLY A 241 -7.58 -14.98 0.66
C GLY A 241 -7.34 -14.00 -0.48
N ARG A 242 -7.10 -12.71 -0.18
CA ARG A 242 -6.96 -11.61 -1.15
C ARG A 242 -6.18 -10.45 -0.54
N GLY A 243 -5.79 -9.45 -1.35
CA GLY A 243 -5.35 -8.17 -0.80
C GLY A 243 -4.39 -7.35 -1.67
N ILE A 244 -4.10 -6.15 -1.20
CA ILE A 244 -3.04 -5.28 -1.74
C ILE A 244 -1.69 -5.70 -1.12
N VAL A 245 -0.76 -6.13 -1.97
CA VAL A 245 0.59 -6.60 -1.58
C VAL A 245 1.59 -5.45 -1.70
N LEU A 246 2.24 -5.12 -0.59
CA LEU A 246 3.31 -4.12 -0.51
C LEU A 246 4.68 -4.76 -0.73
N MET A 247 5.43 -4.22 -1.69
CA MET A 247 6.83 -4.49 -1.99
C MET A 247 7.54 -3.17 -2.32
N HIS A 248 8.84 -3.20 -2.54
CA HIS A 248 9.66 -2.03 -2.88
C HIS A 248 10.57 -2.35 -4.07
N ASP A 249 10.54 -1.51 -5.11
CA ASP A 249 11.35 -1.73 -6.32
C ASP A 249 12.82 -1.28 -6.17
N ILE A 250 13.15 -0.65 -5.04
CA ILE A 250 14.52 -0.27 -4.68
C ILE A 250 15.38 -1.47 -4.22
N HIS A 251 14.81 -2.66 -4.03
CA HIS A 251 15.52 -3.81 -3.45
C HIS A 251 15.83 -4.91 -4.47
N GLN A 252 17.11 -5.32 -4.53
CA GLN A 252 17.54 -6.42 -5.41
C GLN A 252 16.88 -7.76 -5.07
N ARG A 253 16.49 -7.93 -3.81
CA ARG A 253 15.74 -9.08 -3.33
C ARG A 253 14.34 -9.17 -3.93
N THR A 254 13.65 -8.05 -4.07
CA THR A 254 12.33 -7.95 -4.71
C THR A 254 12.42 -8.38 -6.17
N VAL A 255 13.44 -7.91 -6.88
CA VAL A 255 13.75 -8.35 -8.25
C VAL A 255 13.93 -9.88 -8.33
N ARG A 256 14.64 -10.49 -7.38
CA ARG A 256 14.90 -11.94 -7.35
C ARG A 256 13.70 -12.78 -6.95
N MET A 257 12.88 -12.31 -6.01
CA MET A 257 11.72 -13.08 -5.53
C MET A 257 10.52 -13.01 -6.47
N LEU A 258 10.37 -11.94 -7.25
CA LEU A 258 9.14 -11.65 -7.99
C LEU A 258 8.73 -12.77 -8.96
N PRO A 259 9.61 -13.35 -9.80
CA PRO A 259 9.22 -14.46 -10.69
C PRO A 259 8.63 -15.66 -9.93
N VAL A 260 9.20 -15.96 -8.75
CA VAL A 260 8.77 -17.08 -7.90
C VAL A 260 7.42 -16.78 -7.25
N LEU A 261 7.23 -15.55 -6.75
CA LEU A 261 5.97 -15.10 -6.18
C LEU A 261 4.85 -15.18 -7.24
N LEU A 262 5.07 -14.65 -8.44
CA LEU A 262 4.08 -14.66 -9.53
C LEU A 262 3.73 -16.08 -9.96
N SER A 263 4.74 -16.95 -10.12
CA SER A 263 4.51 -18.37 -10.43
C SER A 263 3.66 -19.07 -9.36
N ARG A 264 3.90 -18.76 -8.08
CA ARG A 264 3.14 -19.36 -6.99
C ARG A 264 1.73 -18.83 -6.88
N LEU A 265 1.51 -17.54 -7.12
CA LEU A 265 0.18 -16.96 -7.24
C LEU A 265 -0.61 -17.65 -8.35
N GLU A 266 -0.02 -17.79 -9.54
CA GLU A 266 -0.63 -18.44 -10.69
C GLU A 266 -0.98 -19.91 -10.41
N ASN A 267 -0.03 -20.69 -9.89
CA ASN A 267 -0.22 -22.10 -9.57
C ASN A 267 -1.28 -22.34 -8.48
N GLU A 268 -1.49 -21.35 -7.60
CA GLU A 268 -2.50 -21.42 -6.54
C GLU A 268 -3.83 -20.71 -6.90
N GLY A 269 -4.00 -20.34 -8.18
CA GLY A 269 -5.24 -19.81 -8.74
C GLY A 269 -5.51 -18.33 -8.43
N TYR A 270 -4.52 -17.57 -8.00
CA TYR A 270 -4.65 -16.12 -7.81
C TYR A 270 -4.71 -15.38 -9.14
N LYS A 271 -5.34 -14.19 -9.11
CA LYS A 271 -5.45 -13.25 -10.21
C LYS A 271 -4.89 -11.88 -9.82
N VAL A 272 -4.00 -11.35 -10.64
CA VAL A 272 -3.47 -9.99 -10.45
C VAL A 272 -4.41 -8.98 -11.08
N VAL A 273 -5.03 -8.16 -10.24
CA VAL A 273 -5.95 -7.09 -10.63
C VAL A 273 -5.16 -5.86 -11.03
N THR A 274 -5.46 -5.33 -12.22
CA THR A 274 -4.90 -4.07 -12.70
C THR A 274 -5.74 -2.90 -12.20
N LEU A 275 -5.12 -1.85 -11.70
CA LEU A 275 -5.83 -0.62 -11.34
C LEU A 275 -5.73 0.39 -12.47
N LYS A 276 -6.85 1.03 -12.80
CA LYS A 276 -6.92 2.14 -13.73
C LYS A 276 -7.67 3.28 -13.08
N TYR A 277 -7.07 4.45 -13.00
CA TYR A 277 -7.77 5.60 -12.47
C TYR A 277 -8.95 5.98 -13.37
N LYS A 278 -10.08 6.26 -12.72
CA LYS A 278 -11.25 6.86 -13.34
C LYS A 278 -11.55 8.17 -12.62
N ARG A 279 -11.48 9.26 -13.36
CA ARG A 279 -11.95 10.56 -12.86
C ARG A 279 -13.46 10.51 -12.75
N GLU A 280 -14.00 10.72 -11.55
CA GLU A 280 -15.42 11.00 -11.39
C GLU A 280 -15.74 12.38 -12.00
N PRO A 281 -16.84 12.53 -12.74
CA PRO A 281 -17.29 13.84 -13.17
C PRO A 281 -17.56 14.70 -11.93
N ALA A 282 -17.02 15.92 -11.91
CA ALA A 282 -17.29 16.86 -10.83
C ALA A 282 -18.83 17.01 -10.66
N PRO A 283 -19.35 17.02 -9.42
CA PRO A 283 -20.76 17.28 -9.21
C PRO A 283 -21.10 18.62 -9.86
N ALA A 284 -22.11 18.62 -10.74
CA ALA A 284 -22.57 19.82 -11.41
C ALA A 284 -22.83 20.89 -10.34
N THR A 285 -21.98 21.91 -10.30
CA THR A 285 -22.20 23.04 -9.42
C THR A 285 -23.43 23.73 -9.99
N ASN A 286 -24.58 23.60 -9.33
CA ASN A 286 -25.73 24.46 -9.60
C ASN A 286 -25.24 25.89 -9.33
N MET A 287 -24.80 26.57 -10.38
CA MET A 287 -24.65 28.02 -10.37
C MET A 287 -26.05 28.57 -10.11
N VAL A 288 -26.36 28.85 -8.86
CA VAL A 288 -27.45 29.74 -8.50
C VAL A 288 -27.05 31.09 -9.08
N ALA A 289 -27.59 31.41 -10.25
CA ALA A 289 -27.49 32.73 -10.84
C ALA A 289 -28.00 33.72 -9.77
N GLN A 290 -27.09 34.55 -9.26
CA GLN A 290 -27.49 35.73 -8.53
C GLN A 290 -28.26 36.61 -9.51
N ALA A 291 -29.57 36.70 -9.30
CA ALA A 291 -30.41 37.60 -10.05
C ALA A 291 -30.00 39.03 -9.71
N ASP A 292 -29.53 39.75 -10.74
CA ASP A 292 -29.36 41.20 -10.73
C ASP A 292 -30.67 41.86 -10.30
N THR A 293 -30.72 42.34 -9.06
CA THR A 293 -31.79 43.24 -8.62
C THR A 293 -31.42 44.64 -9.09
N LYS A 294 -31.80 44.98 -10.33
CA LYS A 294 -31.86 46.38 -10.77
C LYS A 294 -32.92 47.10 -9.93
N MET A 295 -32.49 47.94 -9.00
CA MET A 295 -33.33 48.99 -8.45
C MET A 295 -33.71 49.97 -9.57
N VAL A 296 -35.00 50.03 -9.88
CA VAL A 296 -35.63 51.14 -10.59
C VAL A 296 -36.55 51.82 -9.60
N ARG A 297 -36.10 52.96 -9.06
CA ARG A 297 -36.81 54.24 -8.96
C ARG A 297 -36.00 55.23 -8.13
#